data_AF-A0A328BZ39-F1
#
_entry.id   AF-A0A328BZ39-F1
#
_cell.length_a   1.000
_cell.length_b   1.000
_cell.length_c   1.000
_cell.angle_alpha   90.00
_cell.angle_beta   90.00
_cell.angle_gamma   90.00
#
_symmetry.space_group_name_H-M   'P 1'
#
loop_
_entity.id
_entity.type
_entity.pdbx_description
1 polymer ?
#
loop_
_entity_poly.entity_id
_entity_poly.type
_entity_poly.pdbx_seq_one_letter_code
_entity_poly.pdbx_strand_id
1 'polypeptide(L)'
;MHQFSENRSNTITIVSVTGHQEYAQGSAYAIERSYEELQKKLPKENLKCLLVSPERPAHLEEYVEHISCQPFSYLEYNLFLLYSLGDIIDTDFALVVQNDGFVVDGHNWRNEFFDYDFIGAPLRCMYERLNDGSFKEYNNEQCDPFYENMPSNFFEGQNGGFSLRSKKLLKLPRELDIKIPFPIPDTILAKQDIRLEYTSNKIHNEDVVLTMYIRQLLIEHGIKFAPPIIACYFASESTIVHAKRNIPLEDVLGCHTFGYLILTDKNKVFMKKKVNFIENNVATNSWCAWFFNANMSIDVPQKFLEDKQN
;
A
#
# COMPACT_ATOMS: atom_id res chain seq x y z
N MET A 1 -21.78 -35.00 -17.36
CA MET A 1 -22.27 -34.50 -16.05
C MET A 1 -21.36 -33.35 -15.66
N HIS A 2 -21.65 -32.16 -16.17
CA HIS A 2 -20.85 -30.96 -15.86
C HIS A 2 -21.20 -30.55 -14.43
N GLN A 3 -20.23 -30.68 -13.53
CA GLN A 3 -20.30 -30.01 -12.23
C GLN A 3 -20.36 -28.51 -12.50
N PHE A 4 -21.49 -27.90 -12.18
CA PHE A 4 -21.55 -26.48 -11.89
C PHE A 4 -20.59 -26.24 -10.72
N SER A 5 -19.41 -25.68 -10.99
CA SER A 5 -18.65 -25.04 -9.93
C SER A 5 -19.49 -23.84 -9.50
N GLU A 6 -20.06 -23.89 -8.30
CA GLU A 6 -20.61 -22.69 -7.67
C GLU A 6 -19.51 -21.61 -7.75
N ASN A 7 -19.79 -20.52 -8.47
CA ASN A 7 -18.91 -19.36 -8.54
C ASN A 7 -18.86 -18.75 -7.13
N ARG A 8 -18.00 -19.28 -6.27
CA ARG A 8 -17.74 -18.69 -4.97
C ARG A 8 -17.13 -17.32 -5.24
N SER A 9 -17.86 -16.28 -4.87
CA SER A 9 -17.37 -14.92 -4.98
C SER A 9 -16.20 -14.75 -4.01
N ASN A 10 -15.11 -14.13 -4.46
CA ASN A 10 -13.91 -13.93 -3.63
C ASN A 10 -14.23 -12.98 -2.47
N THR A 11 -13.68 -13.31 -1.31
CA THR A 11 -13.83 -12.52 -0.08
C THR A 11 -12.58 -11.70 0.23
N ILE A 12 -12.76 -10.52 0.81
CA ILE A 12 -11.68 -9.58 1.16
C ILE A 12 -11.81 -9.16 2.62
N THR A 13 -10.71 -9.20 3.36
CA THR A 13 -10.57 -8.48 4.63
C THR A 13 -9.81 -7.19 4.36
N ILE A 14 -10.47 -6.05 4.56
CA ILE A 14 -9.86 -4.72 4.55
C ILE A 14 -9.19 -4.54 5.91
N VAL A 15 -7.86 -4.49 5.92
CA VAL A 15 -7.06 -4.56 7.14
C VAL A 15 -6.10 -3.39 7.25
N SER A 16 -6.00 -2.81 8.44
CA SER A 16 -4.92 -1.91 8.80
C SER A 16 -4.23 -2.41 10.07
N VAL A 17 -2.90 -2.32 10.09
CA VAL A 17 -2.05 -2.76 11.19
C VAL A 17 -1.14 -1.60 11.59
N THR A 18 -1.10 -1.25 12.87
CA THR A 18 -0.15 -0.26 13.37
C THR A 18 0.31 -0.62 14.78
N GLY A 19 1.61 -0.50 15.04
CA GLY A 19 2.17 -0.59 16.40
C GLY A 19 2.24 0.77 17.10
N HIS A 20 1.96 1.86 16.39
CA HIS A 20 1.97 3.22 16.92
C HIS A 20 0.54 3.74 17.07
N GLN A 21 0.14 4.06 18.30
CA GLN A 21 -1.23 4.46 18.59
C GLN A 21 -1.66 5.76 17.88
N GLU A 22 -0.70 6.65 17.58
CA GLU A 22 -0.96 7.89 16.83
C GLU A 22 -1.54 7.66 15.42
N TYR A 23 -1.35 6.48 14.81
CA TYR A 23 -1.91 6.15 13.51
C TYR A 23 -3.27 5.46 13.58
N ALA A 24 -3.67 4.94 14.75
CA ALA A 24 -4.85 4.08 14.88
C ALA A 24 -6.14 4.75 14.36
N GLN A 25 -6.34 6.05 14.68
CA GLN A 25 -7.53 6.78 14.24
C GLN A 25 -7.55 6.99 12.72
N GLY A 26 -6.41 7.32 12.11
CA GLY A 26 -6.32 7.46 10.64
C GLY A 26 -6.47 6.12 9.91
N SER A 27 -5.94 5.04 10.49
CA SER A 27 -6.11 3.67 10.00
C SER A 27 -7.57 3.21 10.04
N ALA A 28 -8.32 3.58 11.08
CA ALA A 28 -9.77 3.34 11.14
C ALA A 28 -10.49 4.00 9.96
N TYR A 29 -10.23 5.30 9.72
CA TYR A 29 -10.84 6.01 8.58
C TYR A 29 -10.46 5.41 7.22
N ALA A 30 -9.23 4.89 7.07
CA ALA A 30 -8.80 4.21 5.86
C ALA A 30 -9.60 2.92 5.59
N ILE A 31 -9.86 2.13 6.64
CA ILE A 31 -10.71 0.94 6.58
C ILE A 31 -12.14 1.34 6.22
N GLU A 32 -12.73 2.28 6.96
CA GLU A 32 -14.12 2.72 6.80
C GLU A 32 -14.39 3.28 5.41
N ARG A 33 -13.53 4.18 4.92
CA ARG A 33 -13.61 4.70 3.55
C ARG A 33 -13.53 3.57 2.54
N SER A 34 -12.53 2.70 2.67
CA SER A 34 -12.32 1.62 1.70
C SER A 34 -13.48 0.64 1.69
N TYR A 35 -14.08 0.38 2.85
CA TYR A 35 -15.29 -0.44 2.97
C TYR A 35 -16.49 0.18 2.28
N GLU A 36 -16.75 1.47 2.48
CA GLU A 36 -17.85 2.19 1.80
C GLU A 36 -17.66 2.23 0.29
N GLU A 37 -16.43 2.52 -0.16
CA GLU A 37 -16.12 2.61 -1.58
C GLU A 37 -16.23 1.26 -2.29
N LEU A 38 -15.67 0.19 -1.72
CA LEU A 38 -15.70 -1.14 -2.36
C LEU A 38 -17.10 -1.72 -2.49
N GLN A 39 -18.04 -1.34 -1.61
CA GLN A 39 -19.45 -1.76 -1.72
C GLN A 39 -20.15 -1.29 -3.01
N LYS A 40 -19.57 -0.32 -3.74
CA LYS A 40 -20.06 0.11 -5.05
C LYS A 40 -19.93 -0.96 -6.13
N LYS A 41 -19.01 -1.92 -5.95
CA LYS A 41 -18.70 -2.98 -6.93
C LYS A 41 -18.69 -4.39 -6.32
N LEU A 42 -18.53 -4.51 -5.01
CA LEU A 42 -18.44 -5.78 -4.31
C LEU A 42 -19.61 -5.95 -3.34
N PRO A 43 -20.17 -7.16 -3.20
CA PRO A 43 -21.20 -7.43 -2.20
C PRO A 43 -20.68 -7.23 -0.78
N LYS A 44 -21.52 -6.65 0.09
CA LYS A 44 -21.16 -6.35 1.48
C LYS A 44 -20.76 -7.61 2.25
N GLU A 45 -21.40 -8.73 1.97
CA GLU A 45 -21.15 -10.04 2.57
C GLU A 45 -19.76 -10.64 2.23
N ASN A 46 -19.11 -10.13 1.18
CA ASN A 46 -17.75 -10.54 0.81
C ASN A 46 -16.67 -9.71 1.50
N LEU A 47 -17.05 -8.66 2.23
CA LEU A 47 -16.13 -7.70 2.82
C LEU A 47 -16.13 -7.82 4.35
N LYS A 48 -14.93 -7.94 4.91
CA LYS A 48 -14.67 -7.84 6.35
C LYS A 48 -13.74 -6.67 6.63
N CYS A 49 -13.78 -6.15 7.86
CA CYS A 49 -12.97 -5.03 8.28
C CYS A 49 -12.24 -5.36 9.58
N LEU A 50 -10.93 -5.13 9.59
CA LEU A 50 -10.06 -5.47 10.72
C LEU A 50 -9.05 -4.35 10.99
N LEU A 51 -9.04 -3.85 12.22
CA LEU A 51 -7.99 -2.97 12.74
C LEU A 51 -7.15 -3.72 13.77
N VAL A 52 -5.83 -3.72 13.57
CA VAL A 52 -4.85 -4.13 14.58
C VAL A 52 -4.11 -2.89 15.08
N SER A 53 -4.29 -2.54 16.35
CA SER A 53 -3.64 -1.37 16.98
C SER A 53 -3.48 -1.55 18.49
N PRO A 54 -2.59 -0.82 19.18
CA PRO A 54 -2.42 -0.97 20.62
C PRO A 54 -3.72 -0.83 21.40
N GLU A 55 -4.46 0.24 21.12
CA GLU A 55 -5.75 0.53 21.74
C GLU A 55 -6.80 0.82 20.66
N ARG A 56 -8.08 0.59 21.00
CA ARG A 56 -9.21 0.95 20.14
C ARG A 56 -9.23 2.49 20.00
N PRO A 57 -9.23 3.05 18.78
CA PRO A 57 -9.31 4.50 18.61
C PRO A 57 -10.66 5.05 19.07
N ALA A 58 -10.73 6.37 19.26
CA ALA A 58 -11.92 7.03 19.82
C ALA A 58 -13.16 6.85 18.92
N HIS A 59 -12.97 6.98 17.61
CA HIS A 59 -13.97 6.62 16.60
C HIS A 59 -13.55 5.33 15.90
N LEU A 60 -14.43 4.34 15.91
CA LEU A 60 -14.31 3.11 15.13
C LEU A 60 -15.70 2.51 14.95
N GLU A 61 -16.09 2.29 13.70
CA GLU A 61 -17.39 1.68 13.37
C GLU A 61 -17.58 0.28 13.98
N GLU A 62 -18.83 -0.09 14.28
CA GLU A 62 -19.16 -1.38 14.92
C GLU A 62 -18.82 -2.60 14.04
N TYR A 63 -18.86 -2.42 12.71
CA TYR A 63 -18.53 -3.48 11.76
C TYR A 63 -17.02 -3.71 11.59
N VAL A 64 -16.18 -2.87 12.20
CA VAL A 64 -14.72 -3.03 12.17
C VAL A 64 -14.29 -3.77 13.43
N GLU A 65 -13.81 -5.00 13.24
CA GLU A 65 -13.19 -5.78 14.30
C GLU A 65 -11.90 -5.09 14.75
N HIS A 66 -11.68 -5.03 16.06
CA HIS A 66 -10.44 -4.52 16.64
C HIS A 66 -9.70 -5.63 17.39
N ILE A 67 -8.45 -5.85 17.02
CA ILE A 67 -7.51 -6.72 17.74
C ILE A 67 -6.46 -5.82 18.38
N SER A 68 -6.37 -5.86 19.71
CA SER A 68 -5.30 -5.17 20.43
C SER A 68 -3.96 -5.86 20.22
N CYS A 69 -2.90 -5.08 19.98
CA CYS A 69 -1.53 -5.54 19.95
C CYS A 69 -0.69 -4.82 21.02
N GLN A 70 0.53 -5.30 21.29
CA GLN A 70 1.50 -4.45 22.00
C GLN A 70 2.03 -3.39 21.03
N PRO A 71 2.47 -2.21 21.52
CA PRO A 71 3.16 -1.24 20.68
C PRO A 71 4.41 -1.87 20.06
N PHE A 72 4.66 -1.58 18.79
CA PHE A 72 5.80 -2.13 18.06
C PHE A 72 6.32 -1.14 17.00
N SER A 73 7.59 -1.33 16.66
CA SER A 73 8.35 -0.49 15.71
C SER A 73 8.00 -0.78 14.25
N TYR A 74 8.51 0.05 13.33
CA TYR A 74 8.35 -0.20 11.90
C TYR A 74 8.99 -1.53 11.44
N LEU A 75 10.10 -1.96 12.05
CA LEU A 75 10.67 -3.28 11.75
C LEU A 75 9.70 -4.41 12.10
N GLU A 76 9.10 -4.34 13.28
CA GLU A 76 8.12 -5.33 13.74
C GLU A 76 6.83 -5.29 12.92
N TYR A 77 6.40 -4.11 12.44
CA TYR A 77 5.33 -3.99 11.45
C TYR A 77 5.64 -4.86 10.23
N ASN A 78 6.82 -4.70 9.63
CA ASN A 78 7.19 -5.47 8.43
C ASN A 78 7.21 -6.99 8.69
N LEU A 79 7.74 -7.42 9.84
CA LEU A 79 7.72 -8.83 10.25
C LEU A 79 6.28 -9.34 10.49
N PHE A 80 5.41 -8.52 11.07
CA PHE A 80 4.01 -8.86 11.26
C PHE A 80 3.32 -9.08 9.92
N LEU A 81 3.49 -8.17 8.96
CA LEU A 81 2.87 -8.26 7.64
C LEU A 81 3.38 -9.48 6.85
N LEU A 82 4.67 -9.81 7.01
CA LEU A 82 5.30 -10.91 6.30
C LEU A 82 4.95 -12.29 6.88
N TYR A 83 4.87 -12.41 8.21
CA TYR A 83 4.79 -13.72 8.88
C TYR A 83 3.53 -13.96 9.69
N SER A 84 2.75 -12.93 10.04
CA SER A 84 1.66 -13.04 11.03
C SER A 84 0.31 -12.58 10.50
N LEU A 85 0.26 -11.69 9.50
CA LEU A 85 -1.00 -11.26 8.89
C LEU A 85 -1.79 -12.47 8.35
N GLY A 86 -1.09 -13.44 7.75
CA GLY A 86 -1.67 -14.68 7.27
C GLY A 86 -2.31 -15.56 8.35
N ASP A 87 -2.07 -15.35 9.64
CA ASP A 87 -2.66 -16.14 10.72
C ASP A 87 -4.03 -15.58 11.17
N ILE A 88 -4.27 -14.27 10.97
CA ILE A 88 -5.47 -13.57 11.46
C ILE A 88 -6.50 -13.25 10.37
N ILE A 89 -6.13 -13.32 9.09
CA ILE A 89 -7.05 -13.13 7.96
C ILE A 89 -7.74 -14.45 7.65
N ASP A 90 -9.06 -14.51 7.45
CA ASP A 90 -9.76 -15.76 7.08
C ASP A 90 -10.39 -15.74 5.68
N THR A 91 -10.33 -14.60 5.01
CA THR A 91 -10.83 -14.38 3.63
C THR A 91 -9.83 -14.80 2.56
N ASP A 92 -10.28 -14.86 1.31
CA ASP A 92 -9.45 -15.23 0.14
C ASP A 92 -8.35 -14.20 -0.13
N PHE A 93 -8.61 -12.92 0.17
CA PHE A 93 -7.68 -11.81 0.04
C PHE A 93 -7.66 -10.91 1.28
N ALA A 94 -6.54 -10.23 1.50
CA ALA A 94 -6.42 -9.09 2.38
C ALA A 94 -6.13 -7.83 1.55
N LEU A 95 -6.90 -6.77 1.77
CA LEU A 95 -6.57 -5.44 1.28
C LEU A 95 -5.93 -4.65 2.43
N VAL A 96 -4.62 -4.49 2.37
CA VAL A 96 -3.87 -3.66 3.32
C VAL A 96 -4.15 -2.20 3.01
N VAL A 97 -4.60 -1.46 4.02
CA VAL A 97 -4.80 -0.01 3.98
C VAL A 97 -4.06 0.66 5.13
N GLN A 98 -3.63 1.89 4.93
CA GLN A 98 -2.94 2.74 5.89
C GLN A 98 -3.60 4.13 5.91
N ASN A 99 -3.28 4.94 6.92
CA ASN A 99 -3.88 6.27 7.06
C ASN A 99 -3.58 7.20 5.86
N ASP A 100 -2.55 6.91 5.06
CA ASP A 100 -2.18 7.57 3.82
C ASP A 100 -2.31 6.68 2.57
N GLY A 101 -2.85 5.46 2.73
CA GLY A 101 -3.03 4.49 1.66
C GLY A 101 -4.39 3.79 1.71
N PHE A 102 -5.31 4.18 0.83
CA PHE A 102 -6.73 3.78 0.92
C PHE A 102 -7.41 3.81 -0.46
N VAL A 103 -8.62 3.25 -0.56
CA VAL A 103 -9.44 3.31 -1.77
C VAL A 103 -9.98 4.74 -1.96
N VAL A 104 -9.71 5.32 -3.13
CA VAL A 104 -10.15 6.67 -3.49
C VAL A 104 -11.49 6.64 -4.20
N ASP A 105 -11.66 5.77 -5.21
CA ASP A 105 -12.94 5.57 -5.92
C ASP A 105 -13.19 4.07 -6.20
N GLY A 106 -14.16 3.51 -5.49
CA GLY A 106 -14.54 2.10 -5.61
C GLY A 106 -15.19 1.73 -6.95
N HIS A 107 -15.65 2.70 -7.76
CA HIS A 107 -16.13 2.39 -9.12
C HIS A 107 -15.02 1.84 -10.02
N ASN A 108 -13.76 2.16 -9.70
CA ASN A 108 -12.58 1.70 -10.42
C ASN A 108 -12.12 0.29 -10.00
N TRP A 109 -12.86 -0.38 -9.11
CA TRP A 109 -12.59 -1.78 -8.81
C TRP A 109 -12.72 -2.64 -10.08
N ARG A 110 -11.72 -3.49 -10.33
CA ARG A 110 -11.69 -4.43 -11.45
C ARG A 110 -11.62 -5.85 -10.93
N ASN A 111 -12.51 -6.72 -11.40
CA ASN A 111 -12.52 -8.14 -10.98
C ASN A 111 -11.23 -8.87 -11.35
N GLU A 112 -10.50 -8.41 -12.38
CA GLU A 112 -9.17 -8.95 -12.75
C GLU A 112 -8.13 -8.78 -11.63
N PHE A 113 -8.35 -7.90 -10.64
CA PHE A 113 -7.47 -7.80 -9.47
C PHE A 113 -7.40 -9.12 -8.69
N PHE A 114 -8.44 -9.96 -8.74
CA PHE A 114 -8.42 -11.27 -8.11
C PHE A 114 -7.58 -12.31 -8.86
N ASP A 115 -7.08 -12.02 -10.07
CA ASP A 115 -6.23 -12.94 -10.82
C ASP A 115 -4.76 -12.94 -10.34
N TYR A 116 -4.44 -12.06 -9.38
CA TYR A 116 -3.10 -11.84 -8.85
C TYR A 116 -3.05 -12.06 -7.34
N ASP A 117 -1.94 -12.62 -6.87
CA ASP A 117 -1.67 -12.87 -5.46
C ASP A 117 -1.08 -11.64 -4.75
N PHE A 118 -0.47 -10.71 -5.48
CA PHE A 118 0.02 -9.44 -4.97
C PHE A 118 -0.22 -8.31 -5.97
N ILE A 119 -0.84 -7.23 -5.51
CA ILE A 119 -0.94 -5.96 -6.22
C ILE A 119 -0.63 -4.84 -5.24
N GLY A 120 0.35 -4.01 -5.55
CA GLY A 120 0.68 -2.80 -4.79
C GLY A 120 0.86 -1.60 -5.71
N ALA A 121 1.04 -0.41 -5.14
CA ALA A 121 1.27 0.79 -5.95
C ALA A 121 2.63 0.70 -6.67
N PRO A 122 2.69 0.95 -7.99
CA PRO A 122 3.95 0.88 -8.73
C PRO A 122 4.91 1.98 -8.27
N LEU A 123 6.14 1.59 -8.00
CA LEU A 123 7.22 2.47 -7.56
C LEU A 123 7.97 3.03 -8.77
N ARG A 124 8.60 4.21 -8.62
CA ARG A 124 9.69 4.65 -9.51
C ARG A 124 11.00 3.92 -9.17
N CYS A 125 10.92 2.60 -9.08
CA CYS A 125 12.02 1.72 -8.74
C CYS A 125 11.91 0.43 -9.55
N MET A 126 12.95 0.13 -10.32
CA MET A 126 13.02 -1.07 -11.16
C MET A 126 14.26 -1.89 -10.84
N TYR A 127 14.13 -3.18 -11.03
CA TYR A 127 15.17 -4.14 -10.70
C TYR A 127 15.48 -5.00 -11.91
N GLU A 128 16.75 -5.02 -12.28
CA GLU A 128 17.31 -5.92 -13.28
C GLU A 128 17.85 -7.16 -12.58
N ARG A 129 17.38 -8.34 -12.98
CA ARG A 129 17.96 -9.60 -12.55
C ARG A 129 19.22 -9.90 -13.36
N LEU A 130 20.33 -10.11 -12.67
CA LEU A 130 21.62 -10.46 -13.24
C LEU A 130 21.82 -12.00 -13.28
N ASN A 131 22.79 -12.45 -14.07
CA ASN A 131 23.05 -13.88 -14.31
C ASN A 131 23.51 -14.63 -13.05
N ASP A 132 24.12 -13.95 -12.10
CA ASP A 132 24.55 -14.50 -10.81
C ASP A 132 23.42 -14.54 -9.76
N GLY A 133 22.21 -14.13 -10.14
CA GLY A 133 21.04 -14.05 -9.27
C GLY A 133 20.95 -12.77 -8.44
N SER A 134 21.95 -11.88 -8.51
CA SER A 134 21.89 -10.57 -7.89
C SER A 134 20.98 -9.60 -8.67
N PHE A 135 20.70 -8.45 -8.07
CA PHE A 135 19.86 -7.41 -8.66
C PHE A 135 20.62 -6.10 -8.79
N LYS A 136 20.35 -5.39 -9.90
CA LYS A 136 20.74 -4.00 -10.07
C LYS A 136 19.49 -3.12 -10.00
N GLU A 137 19.55 -2.13 -9.13
CA GLU A 137 18.44 -1.19 -8.88
C GLU A 137 18.57 0.07 -9.74
N TYR A 138 17.43 0.52 -10.26
CA TYR A 138 17.28 1.76 -11.01
C TYR A 138 16.18 2.57 -10.33
N ASN A 139 16.46 3.84 -10.03
CA ASN A 139 15.54 4.71 -9.29
C ASN A 139 15.20 5.98 -10.07
N ASN A 140 14.00 6.49 -9.81
CA ASN A 140 13.54 7.78 -10.32
C ASN A 140 13.67 7.88 -11.86
N GLU A 141 14.42 8.87 -12.36
CA GLU A 141 14.57 9.13 -13.81
C GLU A 141 15.30 7.99 -14.51
N GLN A 142 16.07 7.17 -13.79
CA GLN A 142 16.71 5.99 -14.37
C GLN A 142 15.71 4.93 -14.81
N CYS A 143 14.48 4.96 -14.28
CA CYS A 143 13.40 4.06 -14.68
C CYS A 143 12.74 4.47 -16.00
N ASP A 144 12.89 5.73 -16.41
CA ASP A 144 12.16 6.31 -17.54
C ASP A 144 12.27 5.49 -18.85
N PRO A 145 13.44 4.97 -19.25
CA PRO A 145 13.58 4.18 -20.47
C PRO A 145 12.79 2.87 -20.50
N PHE A 146 12.37 2.36 -19.34
CA PHE A 146 11.78 1.03 -19.20
C PHE A 146 10.25 1.04 -19.12
N TYR A 147 9.59 2.20 -19.00
CA TYR A 147 8.13 2.27 -18.94
C TYR A 147 7.45 1.86 -20.25
N GLU A 148 8.10 2.11 -21.38
CA GLU A 148 7.58 1.76 -22.71
C GLU A 148 7.95 0.33 -23.11
N ASN A 149 9.20 -0.08 -22.85
CA ASN A 149 9.74 -1.37 -23.27
C ASN A 149 10.59 -1.98 -22.15
N MET A 150 9.94 -2.57 -21.14
CA MET A 150 10.63 -3.25 -20.04
C MET A 150 11.20 -4.60 -20.52
N PRO A 151 12.53 -4.84 -20.38
CA PRO A 151 13.11 -6.14 -20.72
C PRO A 151 12.58 -7.27 -19.83
N SER A 152 12.60 -8.51 -20.31
CA SER A 152 12.02 -9.66 -19.60
C SER A 152 12.73 -10.03 -18.28
N ASN A 153 13.99 -9.65 -18.12
CA ASN A 153 14.75 -9.82 -16.88
C ASN A 153 14.55 -8.66 -15.89
N PHE A 154 13.70 -7.68 -16.21
CA PHE A 154 13.35 -6.57 -15.34
C PHE A 154 11.99 -6.80 -14.68
N PHE A 155 11.82 -6.17 -13.52
CA PHE A 155 10.51 -6.02 -12.89
C PHE A 155 10.44 -4.68 -12.14
N GLU A 156 9.22 -4.20 -11.94
CA GLU A 156 8.93 -2.98 -11.18
C GLU A 156 8.60 -3.32 -9.73
N GLY A 157 9.19 -2.58 -8.80
CA GLY A 157 8.84 -2.65 -7.39
C GLY A 157 7.42 -2.15 -7.15
N GLN A 158 6.72 -2.74 -6.18
CA GLN A 158 5.37 -2.34 -5.81
C GLN A 158 5.31 -2.13 -4.30
N ASN A 159 4.62 -1.07 -3.86
CA ASN A 159 4.52 -0.70 -2.45
C ASN A 159 3.51 -1.57 -1.67
N GLY A 160 3.81 -1.81 -0.39
CA GLY A 160 2.96 -2.61 0.50
C GLY A 160 1.86 -1.85 1.26
N GLY A 161 1.94 -0.52 1.37
CA GLY A 161 1.09 0.33 2.21
C GLY A 161 -0.35 0.53 1.72
N PHE A 162 -0.59 0.29 0.43
CA PHE A 162 -1.92 0.01 -0.11
C PHE A 162 -1.78 -1.16 -1.10
N SER A 163 -2.16 -2.37 -0.65
CA SER A 163 -1.90 -3.59 -1.43
C SER A 163 -2.96 -4.67 -1.24
N LEU A 164 -3.29 -5.38 -2.32
CA LEU A 164 -4.11 -6.59 -2.30
C LEU A 164 -3.20 -7.81 -2.24
N ARG A 165 -3.45 -8.71 -1.29
CA ARG A 165 -2.63 -9.91 -1.05
C ARG A 165 -3.53 -11.13 -0.93
N SER A 166 -3.27 -12.19 -1.69
CA SER A 166 -4.02 -13.44 -1.54
C SER A 166 -3.66 -14.15 -0.24
N LYS A 167 -4.61 -14.92 0.28
CA LYS A 167 -4.40 -15.80 1.44
C LYS A 167 -3.26 -16.80 1.21
N LYS A 168 -3.07 -17.23 -0.04
CA LYS A 168 -1.95 -18.07 -0.45
C LYS A 168 -0.62 -17.36 -0.20
N LEU A 169 -0.46 -16.12 -0.69
CA LEU A 169 0.75 -15.34 -0.47
C LEU A 169 1.02 -15.09 1.02
N LEU A 170 0.00 -14.73 1.79
CA LEU A 170 0.16 -14.35 3.20
C LEU A 170 0.72 -15.48 4.09
N LYS A 171 0.57 -16.74 3.71
CA LYS A 171 1.09 -17.90 4.46
C LYS A 171 2.47 -18.34 4.01
N LEU A 172 2.77 -18.10 2.73
CA LEU A 172 3.89 -18.73 2.06
C LEU A 172 5.27 -18.39 2.68
N PRO A 173 5.56 -17.15 3.12
CA PRO A 173 6.83 -16.85 3.79
C PRO A 173 7.10 -17.72 5.02
N ARG A 174 6.06 -18.01 5.82
CA ARG A 174 6.17 -18.87 7.00
C ARG A 174 6.25 -20.36 6.61
N GLU A 175 5.44 -20.79 5.66
CA GLU A 175 5.44 -22.19 5.17
C GLU A 175 6.78 -22.59 4.53
N LEU A 176 7.48 -21.65 3.89
CA LEU A 176 8.79 -21.86 3.28
C LEU A 176 9.99 -21.61 4.22
N ASP A 177 9.75 -21.31 5.51
CA ASP A 177 10.81 -20.94 6.49
C ASP A 177 11.75 -19.85 5.93
N ILE A 178 11.19 -18.83 5.27
CA ILE A 178 11.99 -17.77 4.66
C ILE A 178 12.67 -16.97 5.76
N LYS A 179 14.00 -16.82 5.67
CA LYS A 179 14.82 -16.06 6.61
C LYS A 179 15.26 -14.76 5.96
N ILE A 180 14.74 -13.64 6.45
CA ILE A 180 15.17 -12.31 5.99
C ILE A 180 16.40 -11.88 6.80
N PRO A 181 17.45 -11.35 6.15
CA PRO A 181 18.60 -10.81 6.87
C PRO A 181 18.14 -9.66 7.77
N PHE A 182 18.49 -9.75 9.05
CA PHE A 182 18.18 -8.70 10.00
C PHE A 182 19.05 -7.47 9.70
N PRO A 183 18.46 -6.28 9.47
CA PRO A 183 19.23 -5.09 9.17
C PRO A 183 20.04 -4.64 10.39
N ILE A 184 21.22 -4.06 10.16
CA ILE A 184 21.98 -3.39 11.22
C ILE A 184 21.32 -2.03 11.47
N PRO A 185 21.00 -1.67 12.73
CA PRO A 185 20.41 -0.37 13.04
C PRO A 185 21.40 0.78 12.79
N ASP A 186 20.86 1.95 12.50
CA ASP A 186 21.59 3.20 12.32
C ASP A 186 22.36 3.57 13.60
N THR A 187 23.49 4.27 13.45
CA THR A 187 24.29 4.73 14.58
C THR A 187 23.47 5.62 15.50
N ILE A 188 23.35 5.23 16.77
CA ILE A 188 22.66 6.02 17.80
C ILE A 188 23.51 7.26 18.11
N LEU A 189 22.93 8.44 17.88
CA LEU A 189 23.45 9.69 18.42
C LEU A 189 22.85 9.90 19.80
N ALA A 190 23.66 10.28 20.79
CA ALA A 190 23.20 10.57 22.15
C ALA A 190 22.17 11.71 22.14
N LYS A 191 20.89 11.35 22.03
CA LYS A 191 19.72 12.21 22.18
C LYS A 191 18.98 11.80 23.45
N GLN A 192 18.01 12.62 23.87
CA GLN A 192 17.24 12.39 25.10
C GLN A 192 16.46 11.06 25.08
N ASP A 193 16.00 10.62 23.91
CA ASP A 193 15.39 9.30 23.70
C ASP A 193 16.30 8.42 22.83
N ILE A 194 16.60 7.20 23.30
CA ILE A 194 17.34 6.19 22.54
C ILE A 194 16.34 5.29 21.81
N ARG A 195 16.45 5.20 20.49
CA ARG A 195 15.64 4.33 19.64
C ARG A 195 16.52 3.68 18.57
N LEU A 196 16.21 2.44 18.21
CA LEU A 196 16.82 1.76 17.08
C LEU A 196 16.07 2.21 15.82
N GLU A 197 16.83 2.76 14.86
CA GLU A 197 16.32 3.18 13.57
C GLU A 197 16.94 2.30 12.49
N TYR A 198 16.18 2.00 11.44
CA TYR A 198 16.63 1.14 10.34
C TYR A 198 16.46 1.85 9.00
N THR A 199 16.63 3.17 9.00
CA THR A 199 16.25 4.03 7.86
C THR A 199 17.27 3.97 6.72
N SER A 200 18.54 3.70 7.03
CA SER A 200 19.58 3.58 6.00
C SER A 200 19.50 2.29 5.18
N ASN A 201 18.83 1.25 5.70
CA ASN A 201 18.73 -0.04 5.03
C ASN A 201 17.28 -0.60 5.06
N LYS A 202 16.63 -0.50 3.90
CA LYS A 202 15.23 -0.90 3.69
C LYS A 202 15.04 -2.36 3.29
N ILE A 203 16.09 -3.19 3.40
CA ILE A 203 16.05 -4.63 3.06
C ILE A 203 14.94 -5.40 3.78
N HIS A 204 14.53 -4.90 4.95
CA HIS A 204 13.55 -5.52 5.82
C HIS A 204 12.11 -5.08 5.52
N ASN A 205 11.90 -4.10 4.63
CA ASN A 205 10.56 -3.70 4.25
C ASN A 205 9.84 -4.89 3.60
N GLU A 206 8.62 -5.18 4.02
CA GLU A 206 7.91 -6.39 3.60
C GLU A 206 7.65 -6.40 2.10
N ASP A 207 7.36 -5.23 1.53
CA ASP A 207 7.12 -5.05 0.10
C ASP A 207 8.40 -5.29 -0.73
N VAL A 208 9.54 -4.77 -0.30
CA VAL A 208 10.86 -5.04 -0.90
C VAL A 208 11.20 -6.53 -0.79
N VAL A 209 10.94 -7.15 0.37
CA VAL A 209 11.13 -8.58 0.57
C VAL A 209 10.30 -9.37 -0.45
N LEU A 210 8.98 -9.16 -0.45
CA LEU A 210 8.04 -9.90 -1.29
C LEU A 210 8.30 -9.65 -2.79
N THR A 211 8.45 -8.38 -3.17
CA THR A 211 8.45 -7.98 -4.58
C THR A 211 9.82 -8.04 -5.23
N MET A 212 10.91 -8.10 -4.45
CA MET A 212 12.28 -8.18 -4.97
C MET A 212 13.01 -9.43 -4.47
N TYR A 213 13.31 -9.53 -3.17
CA TYR A 213 14.25 -10.53 -2.65
C TYR A 213 13.77 -11.97 -2.85
N ILE A 214 12.53 -12.25 -2.49
CA ILE A 214 11.95 -13.60 -2.58
C ILE A 214 10.98 -13.73 -3.76
N ARG A 215 10.88 -12.71 -4.63
CA ARG A 215 9.94 -12.68 -5.76
C ARG A 215 10.01 -13.94 -6.61
N GLN A 216 11.22 -14.33 -7.01
CA GLN A 216 11.43 -15.47 -7.89
C GLN A 216 11.01 -16.78 -7.21
N LEU A 217 11.36 -16.95 -5.94
CA LEU A 217 10.95 -18.10 -5.13
C LEU A 217 9.42 -18.18 -5.03
N LEU A 218 8.75 -17.04 -4.80
CA LEU A 218 7.30 -16.96 -4.76
C LEU A 218 6.66 -17.34 -6.11
N ILE A 219 7.21 -16.84 -7.23
CA ILE A 219 6.77 -17.19 -8.59
C ILE A 219 6.90 -18.70 -8.84
N GLU A 220 8.00 -19.32 -8.41
CA GLU A 220 8.21 -20.77 -8.51
C GLU A 220 7.19 -21.58 -7.72
N HIS A 221 6.63 -20.99 -6.66
CA HIS A 221 5.50 -21.55 -5.88
C HIS A 221 4.13 -21.08 -6.40
N GLY A 222 4.10 -20.54 -7.61
CA GLY A 222 2.89 -20.16 -8.34
C GLY A 222 2.21 -18.90 -7.82
N ILE A 223 2.95 -17.98 -7.17
CA ILE A 223 2.46 -16.64 -6.85
C ILE A 223 2.47 -15.78 -8.12
N LYS A 224 1.37 -15.09 -8.39
CA LYS A 224 1.22 -14.14 -9.49
C LYS A 224 1.28 -12.72 -8.97
N PHE A 225 2.33 -12.00 -9.31
CA PHE A 225 2.39 -10.54 -9.09
C PHE A 225 1.67 -9.82 -10.23
N ALA A 226 0.89 -8.78 -9.92
CA ALA A 226 0.30 -7.94 -10.95
C ALA A 226 1.38 -7.32 -11.85
N PRO A 227 1.18 -7.30 -13.17
CA PRO A 227 2.05 -6.58 -14.08
C PRO A 227 1.88 -5.06 -13.87
N PRO A 228 2.87 -4.26 -14.28
CA PRO A 228 2.88 -2.82 -14.06
C PRO A 228 1.61 -2.06 -14.45
N ILE A 229 0.97 -2.44 -15.56
CA ILE A 229 -0.25 -1.79 -16.03
C ILE A 229 -1.45 -2.03 -15.08
N ILE A 230 -1.57 -3.25 -14.54
CA ILE A 230 -2.62 -3.60 -13.59
C ILE A 230 -2.36 -2.91 -12.25
N ALA A 231 -1.10 -2.87 -11.81
CA ALA A 231 -0.69 -2.16 -10.61
C ALA A 231 -1.04 -0.66 -10.69
N CYS A 232 -0.90 -0.01 -11.85
CA CYS A 232 -1.34 1.37 -12.05
C CYS A 232 -2.85 1.53 -11.86
N TYR A 233 -3.69 0.69 -12.45
CA TYR A 233 -5.15 0.82 -12.23
C TYR A 233 -5.57 0.51 -10.80
N PHE A 234 -4.80 -0.30 -10.09
CA PHE A 234 -5.04 -0.57 -8.68
C PHE A 234 -4.65 0.61 -7.79
N ALA A 235 -3.45 1.18 -7.97
CA ALA A 235 -2.97 2.20 -7.05
C ALA A 235 -2.02 3.26 -7.64
N SER A 236 -2.03 4.44 -7.01
CA SER A 236 -1.09 5.51 -7.29
C SER A 236 -0.26 5.90 -6.07
N GLU A 237 1.06 5.75 -6.24
CA GLU A 237 2.07 6.28 -5.33
C GLU A 237 2.93 7.36 -5.98
N SER A 238 3.07 7.33 -7.30
CA SER A 238 3.74 8.38 -8.06
C SER A 238 2.92 8.75 -9.28
N THR A 239 2.45 9.99 -9.31
CA THR A 239 1.68 10.52 -10.45
C THR A 239 2.50 10.53 -11.75
N ILE A 240 3.83 10.54 -11.65
CA ILE A 240 4.76 10.45 -12.79
C ILE A 240 4.62 9.09 -13.48
N VAL A 241 4.52 7.99 -12.72
CA VAL A 241 4.37 6.63 -13.30
C VAL A 241 3.09 6.54 -14.13
N HIS A 242 2.01 7.11 -13.61
CA HIS A 242 0.71 7.20 -14.27
C HIS A 242 0.77 8.05 -15.55
N ALA A 243 1.41 9.22 -15.47
CA ALA A 243 1.63 10.07 -16.64
C ALA A 243 2.46 9.38 -17.73
N LYS A 244 3.53 8.65 -17.37
CA LYS A 244 4.38 7.90 -18.32
C LYS A 244 3.62 6.76 -19.02
N ARG A 245 2.60 6.20 -18.38
CA ARG A 245 1.78 5.10 -18.92
C ARG A 245 0.45 5.57 -19.53
N ASN A 246 0.21 6.88 -19.56
CA ASN A 246 -1.05 7.48 -20.01
C ASN A 246 -2.27 6.87 -19.29
N ILE A 247 -2.15 6.62 -17.98
CA ILE A 247 -3.27 6.21 -17.12
C ILE A 247 -3.71 7.44 -16.32
N PRO A 248 -4.92 7.97 -16.55
CA PRO A 248 -5.45 9.05 -15.75
C PRO A 248 -5.73 8.60 -14.32
N LEU A 249 -5.51 9.48 -13.32
CA LEU A 249 -5.72 9.13 -11.91
C LEU A 249 -7.20 8.85 -11.61
N GLU A 250 -8.12 9.46 -12.36
CA GLU A 250 -9.56 9.19 -12.28
C GLU A 250 -9.95 7.74 -12.57
N ASP A 251 -9.10 6.97 -13.25
CA ASP A 251 -9.32 5.54 -13.54
C ASP A 251 -8.69 4.61 -12.50
N VAL A 252 -8.06 5.16 -11.45
CA VAL A 252 -7.29 4.43 -10.44
C VAL A 252 -8.15 4.16 -9.20
N LEU A 253 -8.07 2.95 -8.65
CA LEU A 253 -8.85 2.54 -7.48
C LEU A 253 -8.43 3.28 -6.19
N GLY A 254 -7.14 3.27 -5.84
CA GLY A 254 -6.66 3.78 -4.55
C GLY A 254 -5.30 4.45 -4.60
N CYS A 255 -4.88 5.03 -3.48
CA CYS A 255 -3.62 5.76 -3.38
C CYS A 255 -2.72 5.17 -2.31
N HIS A 256 -1.45 5.56 -2.35
CA HIS A 256 -0.54 5.55 -1.21
C HIS A 256 0.35 6.80 -1.30
N THR A 257 0.23 7.74 -0.36
CA THR A 257 0.76 9.10 -0.55
C THR A 257 2.01 9.42 0.26
N PHE A 258 2.76 8.42 0.75
CA PHE A 258 4.01 8.59 1.51
C PHE A 258 3.91 9.54 2.73
N GLY A 259 2.74 9.55 3.37
CA GLY A 259 2.41 10.41 4.48
C GLY A 259 2.37 11.90 4.13
N TYR A 260 2.23 12.26 2.85
CA TYR A 260 1.97 13.65 2.44
C TYR A 260 0.52 14.02 2.73
N LEU A 261 -0.42 13.13 2.42
CA LEU A 261 -1.85 13.31 2.60
C LEU A 261 -2.40 12.16 3.44
N ILE A 262 -2.85 12.45 4.66
CA ILE A 262 -3.33 11.43 5.60
C ILE A 262 -4.82 11.66 5.91
N LEU A 263 -5.60 10.61 6.09
CA LEU A 263 -7.00 10.74 6.47
C LEU A 263 -7.13 11.28 7.90
N THR A 264 -8.02 12.26 8.05
CA THR A 264 -8.50 12.78 9.35
C THR A 264 -10.00 12.54 9.54
N ASP A 265 -10.68 12.09 8.49
CA ASP A 265 -12.05 11.57 8.45
C ASP A 265 -12.15 10.71 7.17
N LYS A 266 -13.22 9.92 6.98
CA LYS A 266 -13.39 9.03 5.82
C LYS A 266 -13.42 9.76 4.47
N ASN A 267 -13.84 11.02 4.43
CA ASN A 267 -13.87 11.86 3.22
C ASN A 267 -13.00 13.12 3.34
N LYS A 268 -12.01 13.10 4.25
CA LYS A 268 -11.17 14.26 4.53
C LYS A 268 -9.73 13.87 4.72
N VAL A 269 -8.84 14.49 3.95
CA VAL A 269 -7.39 14.34 4.10
C VAL A 269 -6.77 15.62 4.64
N PHE A 270 -5.68 15.46 5.39
CA PHE A 270 -4.83 16.54 5.87
C PHE A 270 -3.47 16.50 5.18
N MET A 271 -3.02 17.64 4.68
CA MET A 271 -1.70 17.80 4.09
C MET A 271 -0.64 17.91 5.18
N LYS A 272 -0.02 16.77 5.52
CA LYS A 272 1.05 16.67 6.51
C LYS A 272 2.40 17.17 5.97
N LYS A 273 2.66 16.98 4.68
CA LYS A 273 3.87 17.47 3.99
C LYS A 273 3.47 18.29 2.76
N LYS A 274 4.20 19.38 2.47
CA LYS A 274 3.91 20.27 1.35
C LYS A 274 4.08 19.51 0.02
N VAL A 275 3.05 19.55 -0.83
CA VAL A 275 3.13 19.17 -2.24
C VAL A 275 3.23 20.41 -3.12
N ASN A 276 3.65 20.25 -4.36
CA ASN A 276 3.74 21.36 -5.32
C ASN A 276 2.36 21.67 -5.92
N PHE A 277 2.00 22.95 -5.93
CA PHE A 277 0.84 23.52 -6.64
C PHE A 277 1.23 24.89 -7.21
N ILE A 278 0.50 25.35 -8.23
CA ILE A 278 0.70 26.62 -8.94
C ILE A 278 -0.11 27.73 -8.26
N GLU A 279 0.51 28.89 -7.99
CA GLU A 279 -0.17 30.11 -7.49
C GLU A 279 -1.13 29.86 -6.30
N ASN A 280 -0.72 28.98 -5.37
CA ASN A 280 -1.51 28.57 -4.21
C ASN A 280 -2.83 27.84 -4.52
N ASN A 281 -3.07 27.48 -5.78
CA ASN A 281 -4.22 26.70 -6.21
C ASN A 281 -3.97 25.20 -5.99
N VAL A 282 -4.45 24.68 -4.85
CA VAL A 282 -4.32 23.28 -4.44
C VAL A 282 -4.80 22.30 -5.52
N ALA A 283 -5.84 22.64 -6.30
CA ALA A 283 -6.39 21.79 -7.35
C ALA A 283 -5.47 21.63 -8.58
N THR A 284 -4.36 22.38 -8.67
CA THR A 284 -3.35 22.18 -9.73
C THR A 284 -2.42 21.01 -9.43
N ASN A 285 -2.39 20.52 -8.18
CA ASN A 285 -1.69 19.29 -7.84
C ASN A 285 -2.54 18.08 -8.25
N SER A 286 -1.95 17.11 -8.96
CA SER A 286 -2.69 15.96 -9.50
C SER A 286 -3.37 15.08 -8.44
N TRP A 287 -2.74 14.84 -7.28
CA TRP A 287 -3.39 14.11 -6.19
C TRP A 287 -4.56 14.90 -5.62
N CYS A 288 -4.38 16.20 -5.43
CA CYS A 288 -5.44 17.03 -4.87
C CYS A 288 -6.64 17.13 -5.79
N ALA A 289 -6.41 17.34 -7.10
CA ALA A 289 -7.47 17.33 -8.12
C ALA A 289 -8.23 16.00 -8.12
N TRP A 290 -7.50 14.89 -8.06
CA TRP A 290 -8.09 13.55 -8.02
C TRP A 290 -8.96 13.35 -6.78
N PHE A 291 -8.49 13.76 -5.60
CA PHE A 291 -9.27 13.67 -4.36
C PHE A 291 -10.52 14.56 -4.39
N PHE A 292 -10.45 15.76 -4.95
CA PHE A 292 -11.64 16.60 -5.14
C PHE A 292 -12.66 15.93 -6.06
N ASN A 293 -12.21 15.31 -7.16
CA ASN A 293 -13.09 14.57 -8.07
C ASN A 293 -13.74 13.35 -7.40
N ALA A 294 -13.06 12.74 -6.42
CA ALA A 294 -13.58 11.68 -5.58
C ALA A 294 -14.44 12.17 -4.38
N ASN A 295 -14.92 13.43 -4.43
CA ASN A 295 -15.71 14.08 -3.38
C ASN A 295 -15.03 14.13 -2.00
N MET A 296 -13.70 14.18 -1.97
CA MET A 296 -12.94 14.37 -0.74
C MET A 296 -12.61 15.84 -0.52
N SER A 297 -12.47 16.22 0.75
CA SER A 297 -11.95 17.52 1.16
C SER A 297 -10.49 17.43 1.61
N ILE A 298 -9.73 18.51 1.44
CA ILE A 298 -8.30 18.58 1.77
C ILE A 298 -8.07 19.75 2.71
N ASP A 299 -7.63 19.47 3.93
CA ASP A 299 -7.13 20.48 4.86
C ASP A 299 -5.67 20.79 4.56
N VAL A 300 -5.39 22.04 4.20
CA VAL A 300 -4.03 22.52 3.89
C VAL A 300 -3.58 23.48 4.98
N PRO A 301 -2.47 23.20 5.68
CA PRO A 301 -1.87 24.16 6.61
C PRO A 301 -1.59 25.51 5.92
N GLN A 302 -1.97 26.61 6.57
CA GLN A 302 -1.78 27.97 6.03
C GLN A 302 -0.33 28.22 5.56
N LYS A 303 0.66 27.77 6.34
CA LYS A 303 2.10 27.85 6.02
C LYS A 303 2.50 27.20 4.68
N PHE A 304 1.67 26.32 4.11
CA PHE A 304 1.93 25.72 2.81
C PHE A 304 1.43 26.59 1.66
N LEU A 305 0.41 27.43 1.90
CA LEU A 305 -0.16 28.39 0.94
C LEU A 305 0.56 29.75 0.94
N GLU A 306 1.48 29.96 1.88
CA GLU A 306 2.33 31.15 1.91
C GLU A 306 3.52 30.91 0.96
N ASP A 307 3.58 31.69 -0.12
CA ASP A 307 4.79 31.76 -0.94
C ASP A 307 5.93 32.29 -0.08
N LYS A 308 7.07 31.59 -0.07
CA LYS A 308 8.31 32.21 0.40
C LYS A 308 8.66 33.32 -0.61
N GLN A 309 8.11 34.51 -0.42
CA GLN A 309 8.71 35.72 -0.98
C GLN A 309 10.10 35.86 -0.36
N ASN A 310 11.11 35.42 -1.10
CA ASN A 310 12.51 35.83 -0.99
C ASN A 310 13.08 35.90 -2.40
#